data_AF-A0A8J7RIL2-F1
#
_entry.id   AF-A0A8J7RIL2-F1
#
_cell.length_a   1.000
_cell.length_b   1.000
_cell.length_c   1.000
_cell.angle_alpha   90.00
_cell.angle_beta   90.00
_cell.angle_gamma   90.00
#
_symmetry.space_group_name_H-M   'P 1'
#
loop_
_entity.id
_entity.type
_entity.pdbx_description
1 polymer ?
#
loop_
_entity_poly.entity_id
_entity_poly.type
_entity_poly.pdbx_seq_one_letter_code
_entity_poly.pdbx_strand_id
1 'polypeptide(L)'
;MRLFILLLSVSPLTLFLTSCDAVDSDNGIDGPVSDSERLELFDDHEFVLSNDDYFEAWQLALWKDGELRADPETALMFLQHRDAIRDAYSDTLPETESIFLMPWEPGRLIIGADIEYMDEIQDGVFRYVDDLPAEQRPDSLMFLDHDEDSDYFYYLVYFDELLNVEVVADAYRQLPGVQFTVPDFFGTYGGTPFPVYPGYIDDEWYYLIYRVSFTVERTNLFRIDQPGLDGMEAELIISHDPEDEPMDEDTKEIIDQIHDDFRSRFFDRTSPERIEQVQDLMNR
;
A
#
# COMPACT_ATOMS: atom_id res chain seq x y z
N MET A 1 -39.16 21.53 44.51
CA MET A 1 -39.14 22.98 44.18
C MET A 1 -37.90 23.24 43.33
N ARG A 2 -38.11 23.58 42.05
CA ARG A 2 -37.14 24.06 41.02
C ARG A 2 -36.00 23.06 40.69
N LEU A 3 -36.05 22.28 39.62
CA LEU A 3 -36.10 22.62 38.18
C LEU A 3 -35.08 23.71 37.81
N PHE A 4 -33.93 23.29 37.29
CA PHE A 4 -33.11 24.07 36.38
C PHE A 4 -32.77 23.20 35.18
N ILE A 5 -33.37 23.56 34.05
CA ILE A 5 -33.06 23.12 32.70
C ILE A 5 -32.17 24.22 32.10
N LEU A 6 -31.06 23.81 31.49
CA LEU A 6 -30.21 24.50 30.49
C LEU A 6 -29.36 23.34 29.94
N LEU A 7 -29.59 22.69 28.80
CA LEU A 7 -29.98 23.11 27.45
C LEU A 7 -29.04 24.18 26.85
N LEU A 8 -27.93 23.70 26.31
CA LEU A 8 -27.17 24.20 25.15
C LEU A 8 -26.44 22.96 24.59
N SER A 9 -27.07 22.16 23.74
CA SER A 9 -27.01 22.25 22.27
C SER A 9 -25.58 22.32 21.73
N VAL A 10 -24.98 21.16 21.47
CA VAL A 10 -24.00 21.03 20.38
C VAL A 10 -24.37 19.76 19.63
N SER A 11 -24.99 19.94 18.48
CA SER A 11 -25.20 18.95 17.45
C SER A 11 -24.66 19.54 16.15
N PRO A 12 -24.31 18.69 15.19
CA PRO A 12 -23.13 18.76 14.33
C PRO A 12 -23.38 19.60 13.07
N LEU A 13 -22.41 19.62 12.14
CA LEU A 13 -22.24 20.52 10.99
C LEU A 13 -21.52 21.81 11.41
N THR A 14 -20.50 22.34 10.74
CA THR A 14 -20.04 22.30 9.34
C THR A 14 -18.83 23.26 9.34
N LEU A 15 -17.71 23.05 8.66
CA LEU A 15 -17.41 23.35 7.25
C LEU A 15 -15.87 23.30 7.21
N PHE A 16 -15.25 22.51 6.33
CA PHE A 16 -14.76 23.05 5.06
C PHE A 16 -14.09 24.42 5.18
N LEU A 17 -12.81 24.37 5.54
CA LEU A 17 -11.75 25.22 5.00
C LEU A 17 -10.68 24.20 4.60
N THR A 18 -10.67 23.59 3.41
CA THR A 18 -10.41 24.25 2.12
C THR A 18 -9.60 25.53 2.31
N SER A 19 -8.36 25.38 2.78
CA SER A 19 -7.30 26.16 2.15
C SER A 19 -7.17 25.61 0.74
N CYS A 20 -7.88 26.27 -0.18
CA CYS A 20 -7.49 26.33 -1.56
C CYS A 20 -6.07 26.89 -1.62
N ASP A 21 -5.08 26.01 -1.52
CA ASP A 21 -4.06 26.00 -2.56
C ASP A 21 -4.38 24.77 -3.40
N ALA A 22 -5.36 24.97 -4.29
CA ALA A 22 -5.28 24.34 -5.59
C ALA A 22 -3.98 24.86 -6.20
N VAL A 23 -2.87 24.19 -5.86
CA VAL A 23 -1.82 24.03 -6.83
C VAL A 23 -2.51 23.22 -7.90
N ASP A 24 -2.95 23.92 -8.95
CA ASP A 24 -3.01 23.33 -10.27
C ASP A 24 -1.69 22.57 -10.44
N SER A 25 -1.70 21.25 -10.19
CA SER A 25 -0.70 20.35 -10.75
C SER A 25 -1.02 20.21 -12.24
N ASP A 26 -1.01 21.36 -12.91
CA ASP A 26 -0.55 21.49 -14.28
C ASP A 26 0.96 21.20 -14.23
N ASN A 27 1.32 19.97 -13.84
CA ASN A 27 2.67 19.43 -13.92
C ASN A 27 2.95 19.14 -15.39
N GLY A 28 2.87 20.19 -16.22
CA GLY A 28 3.79 20.52 -17.28
C GLY A 28 4.15 19.46 -18.31
N ILE A 29 3.36 18.41 -18.48
CA ILE A 29 3.54 17.44 -19.54
C ILE A 29 2.46 17.67 -20.59
N ASP A 30 2.65 18.76 -21.35
CA ASP A 30 1.77 19.16 -22.44
C ASP A 30 2.22 18.44 -23.73
N GLY A 31 1.80 17.18 -23.90
CA GLY A 31 2.04 16.37 -25.09
C GLY A 31 2.25 14.88 -24.82
N PRO A 32 2.21 14.02 -25.86
CA PRO A 32 2.52 12.60 -25.69
C PRO A 32 4.01 12.44 -25.29
N VAL A 33 4.25 11.97 -24.08
CA VAL A 33 5.58 11.63 -23.55
C VAL A 33 6.04 10.33 -24.17
N SER A 34 7.27 10.29 -24.65
CA SER A 34 7.87 9.03 -25.09
C SER A 34 8.16 8.10 -23.91
N ASP A 35 8.20 6.78 -24.14
CA ASP A 35 8.60 5.82 -23.11
C ASP A 35 9.99 6.12 -22.53
N SER A 36 10.91 6.66 -23.35
CA SER A 36 12.24 7.08 -22.88
C SER A 36 12.17 8.21 -21.86
N GLU A 37 11.31 9.21 -22.09
CA GLU A 37 11.10 10.31 -21.15
C GLU A 37 10.37 9.83 -19.89
N ARG A 38 9.43 8.88 -20.02
CA ARG A 38 8.76 8.25 -18.87
C ARG A 38 9.74 7.46 -17.99
N LEU A 39 10.69 6.74 -18.59
CA LEU A 39 11.74 6.03 -17.85
C LEU A 39 12.61 6.98 -17.04
N GLU A 40 13.02 8.11 -17.63
CA GLU A 40 13.83 9.12 -16.93
C GLU A 40 13.08 9.72 -15.72
N LEU A 41 11.75 9.80 -15.75
CA LEU A 41 10.95 10.31 -14.63
C LEU A 41 10.91 9.37 -13.42
N PHE A 42 11.12 8.07 -13.62
CA PHE A 42 11.23 7.11 -12.50
C PHE A 42 12.55 7.25 -11.72
N ASP A 43 13.57 7.88 -12.31
CA ASP A 43 14.83 8.18 -11.61
C ASP A 43 14.71 9.42 -10.70
N ASP A 44 13.64 10.22 -10.84
CA ASP A 44 13.36 11.39 -10.00
C ASP A 44 12.42 11.03 -8.85
N HIS A 45 13.00 10.71 -7.70
CA HIS A 45 12.27 10.30 -6.50
C HIS A 45 11.25 11.33 -6.00
N GLU A 46 11.56 12.63 -6.07
CA GLU A 46 10.62 13.69 -5.66
C GLU A 46 9.43 13.75 -6.63
N PHE A 47 9.68 13.54 -7.93
CA PHE A 47 8.63 13.43 -8.93
C PHE A 47 7.75 12.21 -8.69
N VAL A 48 8.33 11.03 -8.49
CA VAL A 48 7.56 9.79 -8.24
C VAL A 48 6.68 9.96 -7.00
N LEU A 49 7.22 10.48 -5.89
CA LEU A 49 6.44 10.70 -4.66
C LEU A 49 5.31 11.73 -4.81
N SER A 50 5.45 12.69 -5.71
CA SER A 50 4.45 13.75 -5.93
C SER A 50 3.46 13.43 -7.05
N ASN A 51 3.61 12.28 -7.70
CA ASN A 51 2.76 11.84 -8.79
C ASN A 51 2.20 10.44 -8.49
N ASP A 52 0.93 10.39 -8.08
CA ASP A 52 0.24 9.15 -7.69
C ASP A 52 0.41 8.04 -8.73
N ASP A 53 0.35 8.37 -10.02
CA ASP A 53 0.48 7.39 -11.08
C ASP A 53 1.86 6.73 -11.13
N TYR A 54 2.92 7.52 -11.00
CA TYR A 54 4.27 6.98 -10.99
C TYR A 54 4.54 6.24 -9.66
N PHE A 55 4.01 6.75 -8.55
CA PHE A 55 4.12 6.12 -7.24
C PHE A 55 3.47 4.73 -7.21
N GLU A 56 2.24 4.59 -7.70
CA GLU A 56 1.54 3.29 -7.80
C GLU A 56 2.32 2.28 -8.64
N ALA A 57 2.78 2.71 -9.82
CA ALA A 57 3.54 1.86 -10.73
C ALA A 57 4.87 1.42 -10.10
N TRP A 58 5.51 2.32 -9.35
CA TRP A 58 6.73 2.03 -8.60
C TRP A 58 6.50 1.02 -7.47
N GLN A 59 5.39 1.14 -6.73
CA GLN A 59 5.02 0.16 -5.69
C GLN A 59 4.84 -1.25 -6.25
N LEU A 60 4.13 -1.35 -7.38
CA LEU A 60 3.90 -2.62 -8.07
C LEU A 60 5.22 -3.22 -8.59
N ALA A 61 6.13 -2.38 -9.09
CA ALA A 61 7.45 -2.81 -9.51
C ALA A 61 8.30 -3.32 -8.34
N LEU A 62 8.33 -2.60 -7.20
CA LEU A 62 9.01 -3.07 -5.98
C LEU A 62 8.51 -4.45 -5.56
N TRP A 63 7.19 -4.64 -5.56
CA TRP A 63 6.59 -5.95 -5.28
C TRP A 63 7.04 -7.01 -6.28
N LYS A 64 7.02 -6.71 -7.58
CA LYS A 64 7.33 -7.70 -8.62
C LYS A 64 8.80 -8.10 -8.62
N ASP A 65 9.69 -7.12 -8.56
CA ASP A 65 11.13 -7.33 -8.69
C ASP A 65 11.70 -8.01 -7.45
N GLY A 66 11.16 -7.70 -6.26
CA GLY A 66 11.68 -8.23 -5.00
C GLY A 66 13.07 -7.70 -4.64
N GLU A 67 13.53 -6.68 -5.35
CA GLU A 67 14.80 -6.00 -5.13
C GLU A 67 14.61 -4.77 -4.23
N LEU A 68 15.71 -4.23 -3.69
CA LEU A 68 15.65 -3.07 -2.78
C LEU A 68 15.02 -1.83 -3.43
N ARG A 69 15.23 -1.66 -4.73
CA ARG A 69 14.66 -0.59 -5.58
C ARG A 69 14.02 -1.25 -6.81
N ALA A 70 12.97 -0.63 -7.34
CA ALA A 70 12.31 -1.10 -8.54
C ALA A 70 13.18 -0.89 -9.78
N ASP A 71 13.03 -1.77 -10.77
CA ASP A 71 13.54 -1.52 -12.11
C ASP A 71 12.60 -0.54 -12.84
N PRO A 72 13.09 0.61 -13.35
CA PRO A 72 12.26 1.56 -14.10
C PRO A 72 11.53 0.94 -15.29
N GLU A 73 12.10 -0.09 -15.94
CA GLU A 73 11.42 -0.80 -17.04
C GLU A 73 10.19 -1.57 -16.53
N THR A 74 10.33 -2.27 -15.40
CA THR A 74 9.20 -2.92 -14.73
C THR A 74 8.14 -1.89 -14.30
N ALA A 75 8.55 -0.75 -13.75
CA ALA A 75 7.64 0.31 -13.35
C ALA A 75 6.89 0.92 -14.55
N LEU A 76 7.56 1.15 -15.68
CA LEU A 76 6.91 1.61 -16.91
C LEU A 76 5.87 0.60 -17.42
N MET A 77 6.18 -0.71 -17.38
CA MET A 77 5.20 -1.74 -17.75
C MET A 77 3.94 -1.63 -16.87
N PHE A 78 4.09 -1.46 -15.55
CA PHE A 78 2.96 -1.30 -14.64
C PHE A 78 2.18 -0.01 -14.86
N LEU A 79 2.86 1.09 -15.19
CA LEU A 79 2.23 2.35 -15.59
C LEU A 79 1.30 2.12 -16.80
N GLN A 80 1.78 1.41 -17.81
CA GLN A 80 1.01 1.08 -19.01
C GLN A 80 -0.15 0.11 -18.73
N HIS A 81 0.02 -0.87 -17.84
CA HIS A 81 -1.08 -1.76 -17.42
C HIS A 81 -2.24 -0.98 -16.80
N ARG A 82 -1.93 -0.02 -15.92
CA ARG A 82 -2.94 0.82 -15.29
C ARG A 82 -3.63 1.74 -16.30
N ASP A 83 -2.85 2.37 -17.18
CA ASP A 83 -3.40 3.20 -18.25
C ASP A 83 -4.41 2.39 -19.09
N ALA A 84 -4.10 1.14 -19.43
CA ALA A 84 -5.01 0.24 -20.16
C ALA A 84 -6.32 -0.04 -19.39
N ILE A 85 -6.25 -0.30 -18.08
CA ILE A 85 -7.45 -0.51 -17.24
C ILE A 85 -8.31 0.76 -17.19
N ARG A 86 -7.68 1.92 -16.96
CA ARG A 86 -8.38 3.21 -16.85
C ARG A 86 -9.02 3.61 -18.18
N ASP A 87 -8.32 3.45 -19.30
CA ASP A 87 -8.84 3.76 -20.62
C ASP A 87 -10.02 2.86 -21.00
N ALA A 88 -9.97 1.58 -20.63
CA ALA A 88 -11.03 0.62 -20.95
C ALA A 88 -12.27 0.78 -20.06
N TYR A 89 -12.11 1.16 -18.78
CA TYR A 89 -13.17 1.02 -17.78
C TYR A 89 -13.52 2.27 -16.96
N SER A 90 -12.79 3.38 -17.05
CA SER A 90 -13.05 4.61 -16.26
C SER A 90 -14.51 5.08 -16.31
N ASP A 91 -15.12 5.08 -17.49
CA ASP A 91 -16.53 5.47 -17.70
C ASP A 91 -17.56 4.52 -17.06
N THR A 92 -17.18 3.25 -16.80
CA THR A 92 -18.11 2.18 -16.39
C THR A 92 -17.86 1.66 -14.98
N LEU A 93 -16.64 1.77 -14.49
CA LEU A 93 -16.17 1.36 -13.16
C LEU A 93 -15.35 2.51 -12.56
N PRO A 94 -15.99 3.53 -11.95
CA PRO A 94 -15.29 4.71 -11.42
C PRO A 94 -14.18 4.40 -10.42
N GLU A 95 -14.22 3.24 -9.75
CA GLU A 95 -13.12 2.74 -8.93
C GLU A 95 -11.79 2.61 -9.68
N THR A 96 -11.79 2.41 -11.01
CA THR A 96 -10.55 2.35 -11.79
C THR A 96 -9.88 3.73 -11.92
N GLU A 97 -10.62 4.82 -11.72
CA GLU A 97 -10.06 6.18 -11.64
C GLU A 97 -9.42 6.48 -10.27
N SER A 98 -9.60 5.60 -9.27
CA SER A 98 -9.02 5.78 -7.94
C SER A 98 -7.55 5.38 -7.91
N ILE A 99 -6.87 5.73 -6.80
CA ILE A 99 -5.46 5.45 -6.61
C ILE A 99 -5.25 3.93 -6.38
N PHE A 100 -4.38 3.29 -7.16
CA PHE A 100 -4.07 1.86 -7.10
C PHE A 100 -2.94 1.59 -6.10
N LEU A 101 -3.20 1.77 -4.81
CA LEU A 101 -2.19 1.52 -3.79
C LEU A 101 -2.13 0.04 -3.42
N MET A 102 -0.90 -0.42 -3.17
CA MET A 102 -0.67 -1.71 -2.55
C MET A 102 -1.11 -1.66 -1.08
N PRO A 103 -1.34 -2.83 -0.43
CA PRO A 103 -1.72 -2.88 0.98
C PRO A 103 -0.62 -2.46 1.97
N TRP A 104 0.47 -1.85 1.51
CA TRP A 104 1.62 -1.47 2.33
C TRP A 104 2.25 -0.18 1.78
N GLU A 105 2.98 0.52 2.65
CA GLU A 105 3.70 1.75 2.29
C GLU A 105 5.20 1.49 2.06
N PRO A 106 5.77 1.82 0.88
CA PRO A 106 7.21 1.79 0.70
C PRO A 106 7.96 2.72 1.65
N GLY A 107 9.16 2.32 2.02
CA GLY A 107 9.98 3.09 2.97
C GLY A 107 9.41 3.17 4.39
N ARG A 108 8.43 2.33 4.76
CA ARG A 108 7.88 2.28 6.12
C ARG A 108 7.82 0.85 6.66
N LEU A 109 8.57 0.62 7.73
CA LEU A 109 8.66 -0.69 8.37
C LEU A 109 8.35 -0.58 9.86
N ILE A 110 7.38 -1.36 10.33
CA ILE A 110 7.07 -1.51 11.74
C ILE A 110 7.92 -2.64 12.31
N ILE A 111 8.50 -2.38 13.48
CA ILE A 111 9.38 -3.30 14.17
C ILE A 111 8.86 -3.53 15.58
N GLY A 112 8.71 -4.81 15.93
CA GLY A 112 8.57 -5.23 17.31
C GLY A 112 9.95 -5.51 17.89
N ALA A 113 10.28 -4.87 19.01
CA ALA A 113 11.56 -5.05 19.67
C ALA A 113 11.44 -5.26 21.18
N ASP A 114 12.44 -5.93 21.75
CA ASP A 114 12.55 -6.19 23.18
C ASP A 114 12.52 -4.89 23.99
N ILE A 115 11.76 -4.89 25.07
CA ILE A 115 11.55 -3.71 25.93
C ILE A 115 12.85 -3.08 26.46
N GLU A 116 13.96 -3.82 26.51
CA GLU A 116 15.26 -3.29 26.91
C GLU A 116 15.78 -2.17 25.99
N TYR A 117 15.28 -2.09 24.75
CA TYR A 117 15.64 -1.06 23.77
C TYR A 117 14.66 0.12 23.69
N MET A 118 13.61 0.11 24.52
CA MET A 118 12.52 1.10 24.45
C MET A 118 13.01 2.53 24.66
N ASP A 119 13.83 2.77 25.69
CA ASP A 119 14.36 4.11 26.00
C ASP A 119 15.23 4.65 24.84
N GLU A 120 16.04 3.81 24.21
CA GLU A 120 16.86 4.20 23.04
C GLU A 120 15.95 4.67 21.89
N ILE A 121 14.90 3.89 21.58
CA ILE A 121 13.97 4.24 20.50
C ILE A 121 13.14 5.49 20.81
N GLN A 122 12.71 5.67 22.06
CA GLN A 122 12.00 6.89 22.46
C GLN A 122 12.87 8.15 22.30
N ASP A 123 14.17 8.00 22.51
CA ASP A 123 15.17 9.05 22.23
C ASP A 123 15.50 9.19 20.72
N GLY A 124 14.84 8.42 19.86
CA GLY A 124 15.01 8.45 18.40
C GLY A 124 16.29 7.77 17.92
N VAL A 125 16.89 6.88 18.73
CA VAL A 125 18.15 6.21 18.41
C VAL A 125 18.03 4.69 18.48
N PHE A 126 18.77 3.99 17.63
CA PHE A 126 18.94 2.55 17.74
C PHE A 126 20.29 2.15 17.19
N ARG A 127 21.29 1.96 18.06
CA ARG A 127 22.69 1.83 17.63
C ARG A 127 22.97 0.68 16.65
N TYR A 128 22.15 -0.37 16.65
CA TYR A 128 22.38 -1.52 15.78
C TYR A 128 22.04 -1.25 14.31
N VAL A 129 21.30 -0.17 14.00
CA VAL A 129 21.10 0.21 12.59
C VAL A 129 22.41 0.65 11.92
N ASP A 130 23.42 1.05 12.69
CA ASP A 130 24.74 1.40 12.15
C ASP A 130 25.49 0.18 11.56
N ASP A 131 25.07 -1.04 11.89
CA ASP A 131 25.61 -2.27 11.32
C ASP A 131 25.01 -2.60 9.94
N LEU A 132 23.94 -1.91 9.54
CA LEU A 132 23.31 -2.07 8.23
C LEU A 132 24.05 -1.32 7.12
N PRO A 133 23.91 -1.76 5.84
CA PRO A 133 24.29 -0.97 4.67
C PRO A 133 23.69 0.45 4.75
N ALA A 134 24.41 1.45 4.23
CA ALA A 134 24.01 2.86 4.39
C ALA A 134 22.62 3.14 3.81
N GLU A 135 22.33 2.52 2.67
CA GLU A 135 21.05 2.56 1.96
C GLU A 135 19.88 1.87 2.68
N GLN A 136 20.14 1.15 3.77
CA GLN A 136 19.11 0.49 4.59
C GLN A 136 19.04 1.08 6.01
N ARG A 137 19.72 2.22 6.25
CA ARG A 137 19.62 2.92 7.53
C ARG A 137 18.40 3.83 7.51
N PRO A 138 17.67 3.94 8.63
CA PRO A 138 16.53 4.84 8.69
C PRO A 138 16.97 6.29 8.60
N ASP A 139 16.12 7.11 8.00
CA ASP A 139 16.17 8.56 8.15
C ASP A 139 15.56 9.00 9.48
N SER A 140 14.53 8.28 9.95
CA SER A 140 13.97 8.51 11.29
C SER A 140 13.34 7.28 11.92
N LEU A 141 13.20 7.35 13.25
CA LEU A 141 12.56 6.35 14.10
C LEU A 141 11.42 7.02 14.87
N MET A 142 10.28 6.35 14.99
CA MET A 142 9.14 6.83 15.74
C MET A 142 8.60 5.73 16.66
N PHE A 143 8.62 5.98 17.98
CA PHE A 143 7.94 5.11 18.93
C PHE A 143 6.44 5.10 18.62
N LEU A 144 5.84 3.90 18.54
CA LEU A 144 4.42 3.74 18.26
C LEU A 144 3.65 3.47 19.55
N ASP A 145 3.90 2.32 20.18
CA ASP A 145 3.13 1.87 21.32
C ASP A 145 3.87 0.80 22.14
N HIS A 146 3.43 0.61 23.39
CA HIS A 146 3.85 -0.44 24.31
C HIS A 146 2.67 -0.83 25.22
N ASP A 147 2.32 -2.11 25.26
CA ASP A 147 1.37 -2.64 26.24
C ASP A 147 2.10 -2.92 27.57
N GLU A 148 1.58 -2.43 28.69
CA GLU A 148 2.20 -2.54 30.03
C GLU A 148 2.55 -3.99 30.42
N ASP A 149 1.80 -4.97 29.91
CA ASP A 149 2.00 -6.40 30.16
C ASP A 149 2.87 -7.11 29.10
N SER A 150 3.41 -6.40 28.11
CA SER A 150 4.21 -6.95 27.01
C SER A 150 5.72 -6.83 27.26
N ASP A 151 6.45 -7.89 26.94
CA ASP A 151 7.93 -7.93 26.95
C ASP A 151 8.56 -7.22 25.73
N TYR A 152 7.74 -6.72 24.80
CA TYR A 152 8.16 -6.02 23.59
C TYR A 152 7.28 -4.80 23.30
N PHE A 153 7.84 -3.83 22.57
CA PHE A 153 7.16 -2.61 22.11
C PHE A 153 7.25 -2.49 20.59
N TYR A 154 6.53 -1.52 20.03
CA TYR A 154 6.47 -1.27 18.60
C TYR A 154 7.07 0.09 18.25
N TYR A 155 7.82 0.13 17.17
CA TYR A 155 8.28 1.39 16.57
C TYR A 155 8.26 1.34 15.05
N LEU A 156 8.18 2.51 14.44
CA LEU A 156 8.25 2.71 13.01
C LEU A 156 9.65 3.16 12.62
N VAL A 157 10.14 2.57 11.54
CA VAL A 157 11.34 2.95 10.80
C VAL A 157 10.89 3.63 9.52
N TYR A 158 11.37 4.84 9.27
CA TYR A 158 11.05 5.63 8.10
C TYR A 158 12.29 5.84 7.23
N PHE A 159 12.09 5.69 5.92
CA PHE A 159 13.05 5.99 4.87
C PHE A 159 12.48 7.09 3.98
N ASP A 160 13.27 8.10 3.66
CA ASP A 160 12.93 9.13 2.69
C ASP A 160 12.78 8.52 1.29
N GLU A 161 13.56 7.47 0.99
CA GLU A 161 13.56 6.73 -0.29
C GLU A 161 12.42 5.70 -0.42
N LEU A 162 11.96 5.46 -1.67
CA LEU A 162 10.98 4.43 -2.01
C LEU A 162 11.63 3.05 -2.06
N LEU A 163 11.87 2.47 -0.88
CA LEU A 163 12.53 1.18 -0.72
C LEU A 163 11.53 0.03 -0.60
N ASN A 164 11.93 -1.13 -1.13
CA ASN A 164 11.23 -2.38 -0.84
C ASN A 164 11.47 -2.78 0.62
N VAL A 165 10.44 -2.61 1.44
CA VAL A 165 10.50 -2.87 2.87
C VAL A 165 10.60 -4.36 3.21
N GLU A 166 10.34 -5.27 2.27
CA GLU A 166 10.58 -6.71 2.46
C GLU A 166 12.08 -7.00 2.59
N VAL A 167 12.87 -6.46 1.66
CA VAL A 167 14.33 -6.60 1.66
C VAL A 167 14.94 -5.97 2.92
N VAL A 168 14.41 -4.80 3.31
CA VAL A 168 14.80 -4.13 4.55
C VAL A 168 14.41 -4.95 5.78
N ALA A 169 13.18 -5.50 5.80
CA ALA A 169 12.67 -6.31 6.90
C ALA A 169 13.59 -7.50 7.22
N ASP A 170 14.14 -8.16 6.19
CA ASP A 170 15.07 -9.28 6.34
C ASP A 170 16.41 -8.89 6.96
N ALA A 171 16.90 -7.69 6.66
CA ALA A 171 18.11 -7.16 7.29
C ALA A 171 17.85 -6.81 8.75
N TYR A 172 16.72 -6.17 9.05
CA TYR A 172 16.37 -5.75 10.41
C TYR A 172 16.06 -6.94 11.34
N ARG A 173 15.50 -8.04 10.84
CA ARG A 173 15.28 -9.28 11.62
C ARG A 173 16.55 -9.85 12.24
N GLN A 174 17.71 -9.49 11.71
CA GLN A 174 19.01 -9.98 12.19
C GLN A 174 19.59 -9.09 13.30
N LEU A 175 19.00 -7.92 13.55
CA LEU A 175 19.48 -7.00 14.58
C LEU A 175 19.14 -7.50 15.98
N PRO A 176 20.02 -7.27 16.98
CA PRO A 176 19.74 -7.62 18.35
C PRO A 176 18.45 -6.97 18.87
N GLY A 177 17.62 -7.76 19.56
CA GLY A 177 16.38 -7.28 20.15
C GLY A 177 15.18 -7.21 19.21
N VAL A 178 15.37 -7.40 17.90
CA VAL A 178 14.26 -7.40 16.95
C VAL A 178 13.52 -8.74 17.02
N GLN A 179 12.23 -8.69 17.37
CA GLN A 179 11.35 -9.84 17.51
C GLN A 179 10.62 -10.15 16.20
N PHE A 180 10.20 -9.11 15.48
CA PHE A 180 9.59 -9.23 14.17
C PHE A 180 9.63 -7.90 13.44
N THR A 181 9.42 -7.97 12.13
CA THR A 181 9.32 -6.83 11.23
C THR A 181 8.13 -7.05 10.32
N VAL A 182 7.37 -6.00 10.08
CA VAL A 182 6.15 -6.03 9.29
C VAL A 182 6.04 -4.71 8.51
N PRO A 183 5.76 -4.75 7.19
CA PRO A 183 5.48 -3.54 6.43
C PRO A 183 4.41 -2.69 7.11
N ASP A 184 4.45 -1.38 6.91
CA ASP A 184 3.40 -0.52 7.45
C ASP A 184 2.11 -0.67 6.61
N PHE A 185 1.11 -1.33 7.20
CA PHE A 185 -0.23 -1.46 6.64
C PHE A 185 -1.17 -0.32 7.09
N PHE A 186 -0.80 0.46 8.13
CA PHE A 186 -1.69 1.45 8.74
C PHE A 186 -1.93 2.65 7.83
N GLY A 187 -0.95 3.03 6.99
CA GLY A 187 -1.14 4.04 5.96
C GLY A 187 -2.31 3.71 5.02
N THR A 188 -2.41 2.45 4.60
CA THR A 188 -3.49 1.97 3.72
C THR A 188 -4.84 1.89 4.44
N TYR A 189 -4.91 1.33 5.65
CA TYR A 189 -6.18 1.21 6.39
C TYR A 189 -6.75 2.55 6.87
N GLY A 190 -5.90 3.55 7.11
CA GLY A 190 -6.29 4.87 7.60
C GLY A 190 -6.85 5.82 6.54
N GLY A 191 -6.67 5.52 5.25
CA GLY A 191 -6.99 6.48 4.18
C GLY A 191 -7.33 5.90 2.80
N THR A 192 -7.11 4.61 2.54
CA THR A 192 -7.20 4.05 1.18
C THR A 192 -8.33 3.02 1.07
N PRO A 193 -9.45 3.35 0.40
CA PRO A 193 -10.60 2.45 0.29
C PRO A 193 -10.45 1.30 -0.73
N PHE A 194 -9.34 1.25 -1.49
CA PHE A 194 -9.20 0.41 -2.69
C PHE A 194 -7.82 -0.25 -2.81
N PRO A 195 -7.52 -1.32 -2.06
CA PRO A 195 -6.28 -2.06 -2.28
C PRO A 195 -6.33 -2.80 -3.63
N VAL A 196 -5.23 -2.71 -4.38
CA VAL A 196 -5.00 -3.49 -5.60
C VAL A 196 -4.04 -4.63 -5.31
N TYR A 197 -4.41 -5.83 -5.75
CA TYR A 197 -3.59 -7.03 -5.63
C TYR A 197 -3.20 -7.51 -7.03
N PRO A 198 -1.93 -7.32 -7.45
CA PRO A 198 -1.44 -7.87 -8.70
C PRO A 198 -1.21 -9.38 -8.58
N GLY A 199 -1.44 -10.11 -9.67
CA GLY A 199 -1.15 -11.53 -9.81
C GLY A 199 -0.47 -11.82 -11.14
N TYR A 200 0.53 -12.70 -11.14
CA TYR A 200 1.12 -13.22 -12.37
C TYR A 200 0.91 -14.74 -12.42
N ILE A 201 -0.13 -15.16 -13.15
CA ILE A 201 -0.66 -16.53 -13.13
C ILE A 201 -0.73 -17.04 -14.56
N ASP A 202 -0.15 -18.21 -14.82
CA ASP A 202 -0.11 -18.85 -16.14
C ASP A 202 0.40 -17.92 -17.27
N ASP A 203 1.46 -17.16 -16.97
CA ASP A 203 2.07 -16.15 -17.85
C ASP A 203 1.18 -14.92 -18.18
N GLU A 204 0.04 -14.79 -17.51
CA GLU A 204 -0.91 -13.68 -17.65
C GLU A 204 -0.91 -12.77 -16.41
N TRP A 205 -1.14 -11.48 -16.64
CA TRP A 205 -1.22 -10.47 -15.58
C TRP A 205 -2.66 -10.25 -15.17
N TYR A 206 -2.91 -10.34 -13.85
CA TYR A 206 -4.21 -10.09 -13.25
C TYR A 206 -4.15 -8.97 -12.22
N TYR A 207 -5.24 -8.21 -12.11
CA TYR A 207 -5.43 -7.14 -11.14
C TYR A 207 -6.74 -7.34 -10.41
N LEU A 208 -6.64 -7.64 -9.13
CA LEU A 208 -7.76 -7.81 -8.25
C LEU A 208 -7.98 -6.51 -7.47
N ILE A 209 -9.08 -5.83 -7.75
CA ILE A 209 -9.46 -4.56 -7.12
C ILE A 209 -10.62 -4.82 -6.17
N TYR A 210 -10.40 -4.53 -4.89
CA TYR A 210 -11.45 -4.59 -3.87
C TYR A 210 -12.01 -3.20 -3.61
N ARG A 211 -13.29 -3.03 -3.88
CA ARG A 211 -14.06 -1.92 -3.36
C ARG A 211 -14.60 -2.32 -2.01
N VAL A 212 -14.04 -1.75 -0.94
CA VAL A 212 -14.64 -1.85 0.39
C VAL A 212 -15.28 -0.51 0.72
N SER A 213 -16.60 -0.44 0.63
CA SER A 213 -17.38 0.65 1.21
C SER A 213 -18.22 0.11 2.37
N PHE A 214 -18.64 0.98 3.29
CA PHE A 214 -19.52 0.62 4.43
C PHE A 214 -20.83 -0.11 4.05
N THR A 215 -21.15 -0.18 2.75
CA THR A 215 -22.41 -0.68 2.22
C THR A 215 -22.28 -1.64 1.04
N VAL A 216 -21.10 -1.73 0.42
CA VAL A 216 -20.88 -2.53 -0.80
C VAL A 216 -19.44 -3.03 -0.77
N GLU A 217 -19.29 -4.35 -0.81
CA GLU A 217 -18.05 -5.01 -1.18
C GLU A 217 -18.18 -5.40 -2.65
N ARG A 218 -17.28 -4.95 -3.52
CA ARG A 218 -17.24 -5.42 -4.91
C ARG A 218 -15.84 -5.86 -5.25
N THR A 219 -15.75 -7.00 -5.92
CA THR A 219 -14.52 -7.58 -6.41
C THR A 219 -14.48 -7.47 -7.92
N ASN A 220 -13.53 -6.71 -8.44
CA ASN A 220 -13.26 -6.66 -9.87
C ASN A 220 -11.94 -7.39 -10.14
N LEU A 221 -11.95 -8.32 -11.09
CA LEU A 221 -10.75 -8.98 -11.59
C LEU A 221 -10.54 -8.56 -13.04
N PHE A 222 -9.41 -7.92 -13.30
CA PHE A 222 -8.97 -7.58 -14.65
C PHE A 222 -7.83 -8.50 -15.06
N ARG A 223 -7.75 -8.79 -16.34
CA ARG A 223 -6.58 -9.36 -16.99
C ARG A 223 -5.97 -8.35 -17.94
N ILE A 224 -4.65 -8.28 -18.02
CA ILE A 224 -3.95 -7.53 -19.06
C ILE A 224 -3.52 -8.49 -20.17
N ASP A 225 -4.02 -8.24 -21.37
CA ASP A 225 -3.61 -8.96 -22.57
C ASP A 225 -2.33 -8.35 -23.15
N GLN A 226 -1.38 -9.22 -23.52
CA GLN A 226 -0.11 -8.80 -24.13
C GLN A 226 -0.35 -8.03 -25.44
N PRO A 227 0.55 -7.10 -25.81
CA PRO A 227 0.25 -6.07 -26.79
C PRO A 227 -0.05 -6.64 -28.18
N GLY A 228 -1.18 -6.22 -28.73
CA GLY A 228 -1.44 -6.22 -30.17
C GLY A 228 -0.74 -5.04 -30.85
N LEU A 229 -1.17 -4.69 -32.07
CA LEU A 229 -0.68 -3.49 -32.77
C LEU A 229 -1.15 -2.17 -32.13
N ASP A 230 -2.13 -2.25 -31.22
CA ASP A 230 -2.87 -1.12 -30.68
C ASP A 230 -2.48 -0.76 -29.22
N GLY A 231 -1.50 -1.47 -28.64
CA GLY A 231 -1.08 -1.29 -27.25
C GLY A 231 -1.53 -2.45 -26.34
N MET A 232 -1.40 -2.25 -25.03
CA MET A 232 -1.92 -3.18 -24.01
C MET A 232 -3.44 -3.02 -23.91
N GLU A 233 -4.15 -4.13 -23.74
CA GLU A 233 -5.61 -4.14 -23.54
C GLU A 233 -5.94 -4.74 -22.18
N ALA A 234 -6.98 -4.21 -21.52
CA ALA A 234 -7.50 -4.75 -20.28
C ALA A 234 -8.83 -5.46 -20.53
N GLU A 235 -8.97 -6.69 -20.02
CA GLU A 235 -10.21 -7.45 -20.01
C GLU A 235 -10.76 -7.55 -18.59
N LEU A 236 -12.01 -7.16 -18.39
CA LEU A 236 -12.75 -7.42 -17.15
C LEU A 236 -13.23 -8.87 -17.14
N ILE A 237 -12.61 -9.70 -16.31
CA ILE A 237 -12.96 -11.11 -16.12
C ILE A 237 -14.24 -11.23 -15.29
N ILE A 238 -14.30 -10.50 -14.17
CA ILE A 238 -15.48 -10.47 -13.31
C ILE A 238 -15.64 -9.12 -12.61
N SER A 239 -16.89 -8.73 -12.40
CA SER A 239 -17.32 -7.72 -11.43
C SER A 239 -18.37 -8.39 -10.53
N HIS A 240 -17.98 -8.80 -9.33
CA HIS A 240 -18.79 -9.61 -8.43
C HIS A 240 -19.14 -8.86 -7.13
N ASP A 241 -20.41 -8.86 -6.76
CA ASP A 241 -20.92 -8.45 -5.44
C ASP A 241 -21.18 -9.71 -4.58
N PRO A 242 -20.94 -9.70 -3.25
CA PRO A 242 -21.27 -10.82 -2.37
C PRO A 242 -22.73 -11.29 -2.44
N GLU A 243 -23.65 -10.44 -2.88
CA GLU A 243 -25.07 -10.80 -3.08
C GLU A 243 -25.35 -11.50 -4.42
N ASP A 244 -24.37 -11.54 -5.35
CA ASP A 244 -24.52 -12.17 -6.67
C ASP A 244 -24.44 -13.71 -6.62
N GLU A 245 -24.69 -14.35 -7.77
CA GLU A 245 -24.47 -15.79 -7.92
C GLU A 245 -23.01 -16.16 -7.62
N PRO A 246 -22.75 -17.36 -7.07
CA PRO A 246 -21.39 -17.78 -6.76
C PRO A 246 -20.50 -17.70 -7.99
N MET A 247 -19.32 -17.11 -7.80
CA MET A 247 -18.26 -17.09 -8.79
C MET A 247 -17.91 -18.51 -9.28
N ASP A 248 -17.51 -18.63 -10.54
CA ASP A 248 -17.02 -19.90 -11.09
C ASP A 248 -15.71 -20.33 -10.40
N GLU A 249 -15.42 -21.62 -10.44
CA GLU A 249 -14.29 -22.18 -9.69
C GLU A 249 -12.94 -21.73 -10.25
N ASP A 250 -12.83 -21.52 -11.57
CA ASP A 250 -11.57 -21.09 -12.20
C ASP A 250 -11.21 -19.66 -11.76
N THR A 251 -12.18 -18.74 -11.76
CA THR A 251 -11.98 -17.37 -11.26
C THR A 251 -11.66 -17.34 -9.76
N LYS A 252 -12.28 -18.21 -8.95
CA LYS A 252 -11.95 -18.32 -7.52
C LYS A 252 -10.51 -18.80 -7.32
N GLU A 253 -10.06 -19.79 -8.09
CA GLU A 253 -8.69 -20.30 -7.99
C GLU A 253 -7.66 -19.20 -8.29
N ILE A 254 -7.92 -18.36 -9.30
CA ILE A 254 -7.08 -17.19 -9.61
C ILE A 254 -7.04 -16.22 -8.42
N ILE A 255 -8.21 -15.85 -7.86
CA ILE A 255 -8.28 -14.93 -6.71
C ILE A 255 -7.56 -15.50 -5.48
N ASP A 256 -7.76 -16.78 -5.19
CA ASP A 256 -7.11 -17.45 -4.07
C ASP A 256 -5.59 -17.48 -4.27
N GLN A 257 -5.10 -17.72 -5.49
CA GLN A 257 -3.68 -17.66 -5.79
C GLN A 257 -3.10 -16.26 -5.63
N ILE A 258 -3.80 -15.21 -6.09
CA ILE A 258 -3.38 -13.80 -5.87
C ILE A 258 -3.23 -13.51 -4.37
N HIS A 259 -4.22 -13.93 -3.57
CA HIS A 259 -4.18 -13.76 -2.13
C HIS A 259 -3.06 -14.56 -1.47
N ASP A 260 -2.82 -15.80 -1.89
CA ASP A 260 -1.78 -16.65 -1.34
C ASP A 260 -0.38 -16.13 -1.70
N ASP A 261 -0.18 -15.62 -2.91
CA ASP A 261 1.07 -14.97 -3.32
C ASP A 261 1.32 -13.69 -2.51
N PHE A 262 0.28 -12.88 -2.31
CA PHE A 262 0.38 -11.68 -1.46
C PHE A 262 0.66 -12.05 0.00
N ARG A 263 -0.11 -12.99 0.56
CA ARG A 263 0.05 -13.43 1.95
C ARG A 263 1.39 -14.08 2.19
N SER A 264 1.84 -14.97 1.32
CA SER A 264 3.12 -15.66 1.51
C SER A 264 4.32 -14.70 1.53
N ARG A 265 4.23 -13.57 0.81
CA ARG A 265 5.27 -12.52 0.78
C ARG A 265 5.23 -11.60 1.99
N PHE A 266 4.04 -11.15 2.38
CA PHE A 266 3.90 -10.11 3.40
C PHE A 266 3.56 -10.64 4.80
N PHE A 267 3.06 -11.86 4.87
CA PHE A 267 2.52 -12.49 6.06
C PHE A 267 3.17 -13.86 6.25
N ASP A 268 4.23 -13.90 7.07
CA ASP A 268 4.79 -15.18 7.55
C ASP A 268 3.68 -16.03 8.19
N ARG A 269 3.80 -17.36 8.17
CA ARG A 269 2.88 -18.34 8.76
C ARG A 269 2.59 -18.11 10.25
N THR A 270 3.32 -17.21 10.92
CA THR A 270 3.05 -16.72 12.27
C THR A 270 2.05 -15.54 12.35
N SER A 271 1.54 -15.04 11.23
CA SER A 271 0.75 -13.79 11.15
C SER A 271 -0.77 -13.89 11.34
N PRO A 272 -1.50 -14.99 11.01
CA PRO A 272 -2.97 -14.96 11.05
C PRO A 272 -3.53 -14.68 12.46
N GLU A 273 -2.96 -15.32 13.48
CA GLU A 273 -3.30 -15.06 14.90
C GLU A 273 -2.87 -13.66 15.36
N ARG A 274 -1.91 -13.03 14.67
CA ARG A 274 -1.39 -11.68 14.97
C ARG A 274 -2.16 -10.57 14.27
N ILE A 275 -2.69 -10.80 13.07
CA ILE A 275 -3.65 -9.90 12.41
C ILE A 275 -4.92 -9.82 13.25
N GLU A 276 -5.40 -10.95 13.80
CA GLU A 276 -6.51 -10.94 14.77
C GLU A 276 -6.15 -10.13 16.03
N GLN A 277 -4.92 -10.19 16.54
CA GLN A 277 -4.49 -9.38 17.69
C GLN A 277 -4.39 -7.88 17.37
N VAL A 278 -3.88 -7.51 16.21
CA VAL A 278 -3.84 -6.10 15.75
C VAL A 278 -5.27 -5.59 15.53
N GLN A 279 -6.15 -6.39 14.94
CA GLN A 279 -7.58 -6.09 14.81
C GLN A 279 -8.26 -5.96 16.18
N ASP A 280 -7.96 -6.83 17.14
CA ASP A 280 -8.49 -6.76 18.51
C ASP A 280 -7.99 -5.53 19.29
N LEU A 281 -6.75 -5.10 19.06
CA LEU A 281 -6.19 -3.86 19.62
C LEU A 281 -6.87 -2.62 19.02
N MET A 282 -7.16 -2.63 17.71
CA MET A 282 -7.84 -1.54 17.02
C MET A 282 -9.35 -1.42 17.35
N ASN A 283 -9.98 -2.52 17.77
CA ASN A 283 -11.40 -2.58 18.12
C ASN A 283 -11.69 -2.29 19.61
N ARG A 284 -10.66 -2.00 20.42
CA ARG A 284 -10.77 -1.59 21.83
C ARG A 284 -10.67 -0.08 21.98
#